data_AF-A0A6A4SMV5-F1
#
_entry.id   AF-A0A6A4SMV5-F1
#
_cell.length_a   1.000
_cell.length_b   1.000
_cell.length_c   1.000
_cell.angle_alpha   90.00
_cell.angle_beta   90.00
_cell.angle_gamma   90.00
#
_symmetry.space_group_name_H-M   'P 1'
#
loop_
_entity.id
_entity.type
_entity.pdbx_description
1 polymer ?
#
loop_
_entity_poly.entity_id
_entity_poly.type
_entity_poly.pdbx_seq_one_letter_code
_entity_poly.pdbx_strand_id
1 'polypeptide(L)'
;MCCFQESGLYEYKVFGVLASCTAELCAEVYMDLTYRKHWDGYVKELYEKDFDGHSAIYWEVKYPFPLSNRDYVYIRERRDLDVDGRKIWVILARSSPATPCAEKSGVLRVNDYKQSLALESDGAGGTKVFMNYFDNPGGMIPNWLVNWAAKSGVPGFLTDMQKACSNYKTYNQKK
;
A
#
# COMPACT_ATOMS: atom_id res chain seq x y z
N MET A 1 -6.01 -17.23 -6.08
CA MET A 1 -6.89 -16.72 -5.02
C MET A 1 -7.04 -17.85 -4.02
N CYS A 2 -6.39 -17.78 -2.85
CA CYS A 2 -6.57 -18.78 -1.80
C CYS A 2 -7.65 -18.24 -0.84
N CYS A 3 -8.81 -18.88 -0.82
CA CYS A 3 -9.90 -18.54 0.09
C CYS A 3 -9.66 -19.30 1.41
N PHE A 4 -9.56 -18.58 2.54
CA PHE A 4 -9.70 -19.21 3.85
C PHE A 4 -11.20 -19.48 4.05
N GLN A 5 -11.61 -20.73 3.77
CA GLN A 5 -13.01 -21.13 3.59
C GLN A 5 -13.97 -20.86 4.76
N GLU A 6 -13.49 -20.46 5.94
CA GLU A 6 -14.32 -20.24 7.13
C GLU A 6 -14.60 -18.76 7.47
N SER A 7 -13.80 -17.80 6.99
CA SER A 7 -13.93 -16.38 7.40
C SER A 7 -14.49 -15.44 6.33
N GLY A 8 -14.51 -15.86 5.05
CA GLY A 8 -14.88 -14.99 3.93
C GLY A 8 -13.87 -13.87 3.65
N LEU A 9 -12.69 -13.93 4.27
CA LEU A 9 -11.58 -12.99 4.05
C LEU A 9 -10.74 -13.42 2.83
N TYR A 10 -10.13 -12.43 2.18
CA TYR A 10 -9.35 -12.62 0.96
C TYR A 10 -7.89 -12.23 1.17
N GLU A 11 -6.98 -13.05 0.63
CA GLU A 11 -5.58 -12.68 0.45
C GLU A 11 -5.30 -12.46 -1.04
N TYR A 12 -4.65 -11.35 -1.34
CA TYR A 12 -4.38 -10.89 -2.70
C TYR A 12 -2.90 -11.03 -3.00
N LYS A 13 -2.61 -11.49 -4.23
CA LYS A 13 -1.27 -11.48 -4.80
C LYS A 13 -1.29 -10.72 -6.11
N VAL A 14 -0.39 -9.76 -6.24
CA VAL A 14 -0.20 -8.98 -7.45
C VAL A 14 1.17 -9.31 -8.03
N PHE A 15 1.18 -9.59 -9.33
CA PHE A 15 2.39 -9.76 -10.12
C PHE A 15 2.27 -8.84 -11.33
N GLY A 16 3.34 -8.15 -11.69
CA GLY A 16 3.31 -7.28 -12.85
C GLY A 16 4.65 -6.64 -13.16
N VAL A 17 4.65 -5.84 -14.23
CA VAL A 17 5.79 -5.02 -14.63
C VAL A 17 5.33 -3.57 -14.74
N LEU A 18 6.02 -2.66 -14.03
CA LEU A 18 5.87 -1.23 -14.20
C LEU A 18 6.95 -0.74 -15.17
N ALA A 19 6.55 -0.46 -16.41
CA ALA A 19 7.47 0.05 -17.43
C ALA A 19 7.97 1.46 -17.09
N SER A 20 9.20 1.79 -17.50
CA SER A 20 9.76 3.14 -17.35
C SER A 20 9.82 3.68 -15.91
N CYS A 21 9.84 2.78 -14.92
CA CYS A 21 10.12 3.10 -13.52
C CYS A 21 11.17 2.10 -13.03
N THR A 22 12.32 2.58 -12.55
CA THR A 22 13.35 1.71 -11.96
C THR A 22 12.90 1.20 -10.60
N ALA A 23 13.37 0.03 -10.18
CA ALA A 23 12.93 -0.59 -8.93
C ALA A 23 13.29 0.26 -7.70
N GLU A 24 14.45 0.94 -7.74
CA GLU A 24 14.87 1.90 -6.73
C GLU A 24 13.92 3.10 -6.64
N LEU A 25 13.62 3.75 -7.77
CA LEU A 25 12.68 4.87 -7.83
C LEU A 25 11.29 4.46 -7.36
N CYS A 26 10.84 3.27 -7.78
CA CYS A 26 9.58 2.68 -7.35
C CYS A 26 9.52 2.53 -5.83
N ALA A 27 10.61 2.04 -5.22
CA ALA A 27 10.74 1.90 -3.78
C ALA A 27 10.80 3.25 -3.04
N GLU A 28 11.46 4.26 -3.60
CA GLU A 28 11.47 5.63 -3.05
C GLU A 28 10.07 6.24 -3.04
N VAL A 29 9.38 6.22 -4.19
CA VAL A 29 8.00 6.72 -4.33
C VAL A 29 7.04 5.99 -3.40
N TYR A 30 7.22 4.67 -3.22
CA TYR A 30 6.39 3.90 -2.29
C TYR A 30 6.60 4.33 -0.83
N MET A 31 7.82 4.68 -0.45
CA MET A 31 8.16 5.10 0.92
C MET A 31 7.76 6.55 1.23
N ASP A 32 7.70 7.42 0.22
CA ASP A 32 7.39 8.84 0.42
C ASP A 32 5.90 9.11 0.71
N LEU A 33 5.55 9.17 2.00
CA LEU A 33 4.18 9.46 2.46
C LEU A 33 3.72 10.88 2.12
N THR A 34 4.66 11.82 1.97
CA THR A 34 4.32 13.20 1.61
C THR A 34 3.90 13.23 0.15
N TYR A 35 4.71 12.65 -0.72
CA TYR A 35 4.38 12.52 -2.14
C TYR A 35 3.12 11.69 -2.37
N ARG A 36 2.93 10.61 -1.61
CA ARG A 36 1.73 9.76 -1.69
C ARG A 36 0.43 10.55 -1.57
N LYS A 37 0.38 11.56 -0.69
CA LYS A 37 -0.80 12.44 -0.53
C LYS A 37 -1.11 13.29 -1.78
N HIS A 38 -0.12 13.54 -2.64
CA HIS A 38 -0.31 14.37 -3.83
C HIS A 38 -0.90 13.59 -5.01
N TRP A 39 -0.59 12.30 -5.14
CA TRP A 39 -1.00 11.52 -6.31
C TRP A 39 -2.05 10.46 -6.02
N ASP A 40 -2.16 9.95 -4.80
CA ASP A 40 -3.15 8.93 -4.46
C ASP A 40 -4.49 9.55 -4.04
N GLY A 41 -5.47 9.50 -4.94
CA GLY A 41 -6.81 10.02 -4.73
C GLY A 41 -7.60 9.32 -3.62
N TYR A 42 -7.23 8.09 -3.25
CA TYR A 42 -7.89 7.31 -2.19
C TYR A 42 -7.44 7.71 -0.79
N VAL A 43 -6.32 8.43 -0.65
CA VAL A 43 -5.86 8.93 0.64
C VAL A 43 -6.82 10.01 1.15
N LYS A 44 -7.40 9.79 2.33
CA LYS A 44 -8.11 10.82 3.09
C LYS A 44 -7.17 11.55 4.03
N GLU A 45 -6.33 10.80 4.75
CA GLU A 45 -5.36 11.32 5.71
C GLU A 45 -4.18 10.34 5.80
N LEU A 46 -2.94 10.85 5.84
CA LEU A 46 -1.74 10.02 5.86
C LEU A 46 -0.57 10.75 6.51
N TYR A 47 0.01 10.15 7.54
CA TYR A 47 1.20 10.66 8.21
C TYR A 47 1.91 9.56 9.02
N GLU A 48 3.19 9.78 9.28
CA GLU A 48 3.99 9.02 10.23
C GLU A 48 4.31 9.92 11.41
N LYS A 49 4.18 9.39 12.63
CA LYS A 49 4.57 10.09 13.85
C LYS A 49 4.84 9.11 14.99
N ASP A 50 5.40 9.64 16.08
CA ASP A 50 5.47 8.96 17.36
C ASP A 50 4.10 9.02 18.08
N PHE A 51 3.64 7.88 18.56
CA PHE A 51 2.46 7.72 19.41
C PHE A 51 2.91 7.19 20.77
N ASP A 52 3.29 8.09 21.67
CA ASP A 52 3.77 7.78 23.02
C ASP A 52 4.87 6.69 23.01
N GLY A 53 5.94 6.93 22.24
CA GLY A 53 7.07 6.02 22.10
C GLY A 53 6.90 4.93 21.03
N HIS A 54 5.80 4.95 20.26
CA HIS A 54 5.56 4.03 19.16
C HIS A 54 5.53 4.78 17.83
N SER A 55 6.63 4.75 17.06
CA SER A 55 6.62 5.26 15.69
C SER A 55 5.73 4.39 14.81
N ALA A 56 4.68 5.00 14.23
CA ALA A 56 3.75 4.29 13.36
C ALA A 56 3.19 5.22 12.27
N ILE A 57 2.66 4.59 11.22
CA ILE A 57 1.96 5.25 10.13
C ILE A 57 0.46 5.16 10.39
N TYR A 58 -0.20 6.31 10.37
CA TYR A 58 -1.65 6.40 10.27
C TYR A 58 -2.04 6.62 8.81
N TRP A 59 -2.96 5.81 8.29
CA TRP A 59 -3.48 5.95 6.93
C TRP A 59 -5.00 5.76 6.92
N GLU A 60 -5.73 6.78 6.51
CA GLU A 60 -7.17 6.71 6.26
C GLU A 60 -7.45 6.64 4.74
N VAL A 61 -8.21 5.64 4.35
CA VAL A 61 -8.58 5.32 2.97
C VAL A 61 -10.05 5.63 2.74
N LYS A 62 -10.33 6.40 1.67
CA LYS A 62 -11.68 6.71 1.22
C LYS A 62 -12.35 5.44 0.69
N TYR A 63 -13.50 5.11 1.25
CA TYR A 63 -14.37 4.07 0.70
C TYR A 63 -15.56 4.71 -0.04
N PRO A 64 -16.10 4.03 -1.07
CA PRO A 64 -17.27 4.53 -1.78
C PRO A 64 -18.50 4.57 -0.86
N PHE A 65 -19.19 5.71 -0.82
CA PHE A 65 -20.43 5.87 -0.07
C PHE A 65 -21.47 4.81 -0.51
N PRO A 66 -22.19 4.14 0.41
CA PRO A 66 -22.39 4.47 1.83
C PRO A 66 -21.42 3.79 2.82
N LEU A 67 -20.32 3.19 2.35
CA LEU A 67 -19.37 2.52 3.24
C LEU A 67 -18.52 3.54 4.00
N SER A 68 -18.34 3.32 5.30
CA SER A 68 -17.38 4.06 6.12
C SER A 68 -15.96 3.92 5.59
N ASN A 69 -15.16 4.97 5.73
CA ASN A 69 -13.72 4.90 5.48
C ASN A 69 -13.07 3.84 6.38
N ARG A 70 -11.89 3.37 5.96
CA ARG A 70 -11.03 2.51 6.78
C ARG A 70 -9.80 3.29 7.19
N ASP A 71 -9.37 3.14 8.44
CA ASP A 71 -8.06 3.60 8.87
C ASP A 71 -7.16 2.43 9.30
N TYR A 72 -5.87 2.64 9.12
CA TYR A 72 -4.81 1.69 9.42
C TYR A 72 -3.82 2.38 10.34
N VAL A 73 -3.39 1.66 11.37
CA VAL A 73 -2.25 2.03 12.21
C VAL A 73 -1.24 0.90 12.07
N TYR A 74 -0.14 1.16 11.38
CA TYR A 74 0.79 0.12 10.97
C TYR A 74 2.24 0.59 11.03
N ILE A 75 3.15 -0.38 11.15
CA ILE A 75 4.58 -0.15 10.97
C ILE A 75 4.99 -0.64 9.59
N ARG A 76 5.99 0.00 9.00
CA ARG A 76 6.50 -0.34 7.67
C ARG A 76 8.01 -0.20 7.65
N GLU A 77 8.67 -1.23 7.14
CA GLU A 77 10.12 -1.25 6.98
C GLU A 77 10.50 -1.58 5.54
N ARG A 78 11.57 -0.95 5.07
CA ARG A 78 12.21 -1.25 3.78
C ARG A 78 13.58 -1.87 4.05
N ARG A 79 13.93 -2.91 3.28
CA ARG A 79 15.29 -3.44 3.17
C ARG A 79 15.64 -3.67 1.71
N ASP A 80 16.85 -3.23 1.36
CA ASP A 80 17.41 -3.41 0.03
C ASP A 80 18.34 -4.60 0.09
N LEU A 81 17.99 -5.67 -0.61
CA LEU A 81 18.66 -6.95 -0.57
C LEU A 81 19.48 -7.16 -1.84
N ASP A 82 20.61 -7.84 -1.69
CA ASP A 82 21.37 -8.43 -2.80
C ASP A 82 21.32 -9.95 -2.63
N VAL A 83 20.66 -10.65 -3.55
CA VAL A 83 20.49 -12.10 -3.55
C VAL A 83 21.03 -12.65 -4.85
N ASP A 84 22.17 -13.32 -4.80
CA ASP A 84 22.85 -13.88 -5.97
C ASP A 84 23.12 -12.85 -7.08
N GLY A 85 23.49 -11.62 -6.70
CA GLY A 85 23.73 -10.51 -7.64
C GLY A 85 22.46 -9.80 -8.13
N ARG A 86 21.29 -10.19 -7.62
CA ARG A 86 20.00 -9.55 -7.92
C ARG A 86 19.66 -8.57 -6.81
N LYS A 87 19.52 -7.30 -7.16
CA LYS A 87 19.06 -6.26 -6.24
C LYS A 87 17.53 -6.28 -6.13
N ILE A 88 17.03 -6.50 -4.91
CA ILE A 88 15.60 -6.60 -4.61
C ILE A 88 15.27 -5.63 -3.48
N TRP A 89 14.33 -4.73 -3.72
CA TRP A 89 13.80 -3.83 -2.70
C TRP A 89 12.58 -4.48 -2.06
N VAL A 90 12.70 -4.82 -0.78
CA VAL A 90 11.63 -5.48 -0.01
C VAL A 90 11.05 -4.49 0.98
N ILE A 91 9.73 -4.33 0.95
CA ILE A 91 8.98 -3.47 1.86
C ILE A 91 7.93 -4.33 2.55
N LEU A 92 7.99 -4.37 3.88
CA LEU A 92 7.04 -5.11 4.71
C LEU A 92 6.24 -4.13 5.55
N ALA A 93 4.94 -4.36 5.64
CA ALA A 93 4.05 -3.60 6.51
C ALA A 93 3.14 -4.54 7.29
N ARG A 94 2.86 -4.21 8.55
CA ARG A 94 1.91 -4.94 9.39
C ARG A 94 1.21 -4.02 10.38
N SER A 95 -0.02 -4.36 10.75
CA SER A 95 -0.75 -3.64 11.78
C SER A 95 0.05 -3.56 13.09
N SER A 96 -0.14 -2.45 13.80
CA SER A 96 0.47 -2.17 15.09
C SER A 96 -0.62 -1.89 16.13
N PRO A 97 -1.38 -2.91 16.56
CA PRO A 97 -2.54 -2.73 17.44
C PRO A 97 -2.16 -2.22 18.85
N ALA A 98 -0.89 -2.35 19.25
CA ALA A 98 -0.39 -1.81 20.51
C ALA A 98 -0.11 -0.30 20.47
N THR A 99 -0.08 0.32 19.28
CA THR A 99 0.14 1.76 19.14
C THR A 99 -1.05 2.53 19.71
N PRO A 100 -0.85 3.47 20.64
CA PRO A 100 -1.93 4.22 21.29
C PRO A 100 -2.52 5.30 20.37
N CYS A 101 -3.18 4.88 19.30
CA CYS A 101 -3.88 5.73 18.36
C CYS A 101 -5.39 5.46 18.45
N ALA A 102 -6.12 6.42 19.03
CA ALA A 102 -7.56 6.32 19.21
C ALA A 102 -8.30 6.10 17.87
N GLU A 103 -9.36 5.30 17.90
CA GLU A 103 -10.25 5.11 16.75
C GLU A 103 -11.09 6.37 16.50
N LYS A 104 -11.36 6.68 15.23
CA LYS A 104 -12.18 7.84 14.85
C LYS A 104 -13.64 7.43 14.67
N SER A 105 -14.56 8.21 15.22
CA SER A 105 -16.00 7.99 15.00
C SER A 105 -16.34 8.06 13.51
N GLY A 106 -17.10 7.08 13.02
CA GLY A 106 -17.50 6.97 11.61
C GLY A 106 -16.45 6.35 10.67
N VAL A 107 -15.28 5.99 11.18
CA VAL A 107 -14.20 5.29 10.45
C VAL A 107 -13.99 3.92 11.07
N LEU A 108 -13.77 2.90 10.24
CA LEU A 108 -13.55 1.52 10.70
C LEU A 108 -12.06 1.20 10.77
N ARG A 109 -11.56 0.88 11.96
CA ARG A 109 -10.18 0.48 12.19
C ARG A 109 -9.89 -0.91 11.67
N VAL A 110 -8.88 -1.02 10.81
CA VAL A 110 -8.32 -2.28 10.34
C VAL A 110 -7.21 -2.73 11.29
N ASN A 111 -7.52 -3.70 12.14
CA ASN A 111 -6.61 -4.20 13.18
C ASN A 111 -5.73 -5.37 12.73
N ASP A 112 -6.15 -6.10 11.69
CA ASP A 112 -5.40 -7.20 11.10
C ASP A 112 -5.05 -6.83 9.66
N TYR A 113 -3.79 -6.45 9.45
CA TYR A 113 -3.27 -6.02 8.17
C TYR A 113 -1.83 -6.52 8.05
N LYS A 114 -1.50 -7.11 6.89
CA LYS A 114 -0.13 -7.47 6.52
C LYS A 114 0.06 -7.29 5.03
N GLN A 115 1.21 -6.74 4.66
CA GLN A 115 1.59 -6.56 3.27
C GLN A 115 3.08 -6.85 3.12
N SER A 116 3.43 -7.49 2.01
CA SER A 116 4.80 -7.54 1.51
C SER A 116 4.85 -7.06 0.08
N LEU A 117 5.89 -6.31 -0.24
CA LEU A 117 6.19 -5.82 -1.58
C LEU A 117 7.64 -6.16 -1.88
N ALA A 118 7.90 -6.76 -3.04
CA ALA A 118 9.22 -7.00 -3.57
C ALA A 118 9.29 -6.37 -4.97
N LEU A 119 10.33 -5.56 -5.18
CA LEU A 119 10.58 -4.85 -6.42
C LEU A 119 11.95 -5.25 -6.93
N GLU A 120 12.03 -5.54 -8.22
CA GLU A 120 13.26 -5.93 -8.89
C GLU A 120 13.29 -5.33 -10.29
N SER A 121 14.47 -5.11 -10.85
CA SER A 121 14.61 -4.75 -12.27
C SER A 121 13.94 -5.79 -13.18
N ASP A 122 13.24 -5.33 -14.22
CA ASP A 122 12.76 -6.21 -15.28
C ASP A 122 13.84 -6.54 -16.33
N GLY A 123 15.00 -5.87 -16.28
CA GLY A 123 16.09 -5.97 -17.26
C GLY A 123 15.93 -5.06 -18.49
N ALA A 124 14.81 -4.34 -18.61
CA ALA A 124 14.44 -3.48 -19.73
C ALA A 124 14.16 -2.02 -19.30
N GLY A 125 14.61 -1.62 -18.11
CA GLY A 125 14.43 -0.27 -17.57
C GLY A 125 13.10 -0.06 -16.82
N GLY A 126 12.37 -1.14 -16.55
CA GLY A 126 11.19 -1.18 -15.69
C GLY A 126 11.41 -1.96 -14.40
N THR A 127 10.30 -2.24 -13.71
CA THR A 127 10.28 -2.92 -12.42
C THR A 127 9.34 -4.12 -12.45
N LYS A 128 9.84 -5.32 -12.16
CA LYS A 128 9.03 -6.47 -11.75
C LYS A 128 8.54 -6.26 -10.33
N VAL A 129 7.24 -6.42 -10.13
CA VAL A 129 6.56 -6.22 -8.85
C VAL A 129 5.94 -7.52 -8.40
N PHE A 130 6.20 -7.89 -7.15
CA PHE A 130 5.41 -8.86 -6.41
C PHE A 130 4.84 -8.18 -5.16
N MET A 131 3.53 -8.30 -4.95
CA MET A 131 2.89 -7.84 -3.73
C MET A 131 2.00 -8.95 -3.15
N ASN A 132 2.12 -9.21 -1.86
CA ASN A 132 1.15 -9.96 -1.08
C ASN A 132 0.42 -8.99 -0.15
N TYR A 133 -0.91 -9.04 -0.14
CA TYR A 133 -1.73 -8.13 0.66
C TYR A 133 -2.86 -8.90 1.34
N PHE A 134 -3.02 -8.67 2.63
CA PHE A 134 -4.14 -9.17 3.41
C PHE A 134 -4.56 -8.11 4.43
N ASP A 135 -5.86 -7.93 4.55
CA ASP A 135 -6.47 -7.23 5.67
C ASP A 135 -7.80 -7.87 6.10
N ASN A 136 -8.19 -7.60 7.33
CA ASN A 136 -9.55 -7.78 7.81
C ASN A 136 -10.23 -6.40 7.87
N PRO A 137 -11.01 -6.01 6.86
CA PRO A 137 -11.52 -4.65 6.70
C PRO A 137 -12.64 -4.26 7.69
N GLY A 138 -12.99 -5.15 8.63
CA GLY A 138 -14.04 -4.93 9.61
C GLY A 138 -15.43 -4.93 8.97
N GLY A 139 -16.15 -6.05 9.10
CA GLY A 139 -17.47 -6.24 8.51
C GLY A 139 -17.45 -6.90 7.13
N MET A 140 -18.64 -7.20 6.60
CA MET A 140 -18.77 -7.86 5.30
C MET A 140 -18.49 -6.88 4.16
N ILE A 141 -17.50 -7.19 3.32
CA ILE A 141 -17.27 -6.46 2.07
C ILE A 141 -18.26 -6.98 1.01
N PRO A 142 -19.07 -6.11 0.40
CA PRO A 142 -19.96 -6.53 -0.68
C PRO A 142 -19.18 -7.09 -1.88
N ASN A 143 -19.67 -8.16 -2.51
CA ASN A 143 -19.05 -8.75 -3.69
C ASN A 143 -18.84 -7.75 -4.84
N TRP A 144 -19.72 -6.74 -4.97
CA TRP A 144 -19.55 -5.69 -5.98
C TRP A 144 -18.27 -4.86 -5.73
N LEU A 145 -17.90 -4.62 -4.47
CA LEU A 145 -16.70 -3.86 -4.11
C LEU A 145 -15.44 -4.68 -4.36
N VAL A 146 -15.46 -5.97 -4.04
CA VAL A 146 -14.36 -6.91 -4.38
C VAL A 146 -14.15 -6.93 -5.89
N ASN A 147 -15.23 -7.04 -6.66
CA ASN A 147 -15.17 -7.03 -8.13
C ASN A 147 -14.66 -5.69 -8.68
N TRP A 148 -15.07 -4.56 -8.10
CA TRP A 148 -14.57 -3.25 -8.49
C TRP A 148 -13.07 -3.09 -8.18
N ALA A 149 -12.63 -3.54 -7.00
CA ALA A 149 -11.22 -3.50 -6.61
C ALA A 149 -10.36 -4.33 -7.57
N ALA A 150 -10.81 -5.53 -7.94
CA ALA A 150 -10.10 -6.41 -8.87
C ALA A 150 -10.07 -5.86 -10.31
N LYS A 151 -11.17 -5.28 -10.80
CA LYS A 151 -11.30 -4.84 -12.21
C LYS A 151 -10.80 -3.42 -12.46
N SER A 152 -10.81 -2.55 -11.46
CA SER A 152 -10.58 -1.12 -11.64
C SER A 152 -9.69 -0.51 -10.58
N GLY A 153 -9.88 -0.87 -9.30
CA GLY A 153 -9.09 -0.32 -8.19
C GLY A 153 -7.60 -0.64 -8.31
N VAL A 154 -7.23 -1.91 -8.34
CA VAL A 154 -5.83 -2.37 -8.41
C VAL A 154 -5.14 -1.94 -9.72
N PRO A 155 -5.74 -2.12 -10.91
CA PRO A 155 -5.13 -1.62 -12.15
C PRO A 155 -4.96 -0.10 -12.18
N GLY A 156 -5.94 0.64 -11.65
CA GLY A 156 -5.86 2.10 -11.51
C GLY A 156 -4.72 2.51 -10.58
N PHE A 157 -4.60 1.89 -9.41
CA PHE A 157 -3.50 2.14 -8.48
C PHE A 157 -2.13 1.91 -9.11
N LEU A 158 -1.94 0.81 -9.84
CA LEU A 158 -0.67 0.53 -10.53
C LEU A 158 -0.36 1.58 -11.61
N THR A 159 -1.38 2.03 -12.33
CA THR A 159 -1.26 3.10 -13.33
C THR A 159 -0.87 4.42 -12.68
N ASP A 160 -1.49 4.77 -11.56
CA ASP A 160 -1.20 6.01 -10.84
C ASP A 160 0.18 5.96 -10.19
N MET A 161 0.60 4.80 -9.68
CA MET A 161 1.94 4.58 -9.16
C MET A 161 3.01 4.72 -10.27
N GLN A 162 2.75 4.19 -11.47
CA GLN A 162 3.65 4.37 -12.62
C GLN A 162 3.77 5.85 -13.01
N LYS A 163 2.65 6.58 -13.09
CA LYS A 163 2.64 8.02 -13.33
C LYS A 163 3.37 8.80 -12.23
N ALA A 164 3.19 8.41 -10.97
CA ALA A 164 3.87 8.99 -9.83
C ALA A 164 5.39 8.79 -9.95
N CYS A 165 5.88 7.61 -10.34
CA CYS A 165 7.29 7.42 -10.66
C CYS A 165 7.78 8.45 -11.69
N SER A 166 7.08 8.57 -12.82
CA SER A 166 7.50 9.46 -13.91
C SER A 166 7.54 10.94 -13.50
N ASN A 167 6.65 11.35 -12.58
CA ASN A 167 6.54 12.74 -12.12
C ASN A 167 7.38 13.05 -10.86
N TYR A 168 8.00 12.04 -10.24
CA TYR A 168 8.66 12.21 -8.95
C TYR A 168 9.83 13.20 -8.99
N LYS A 169 10.64 13.15 -10.05
CA LYS A 169 11.75 14.09 -10.25
C LYS A 169 11.27 15.54 -10.29
N THR A 170 10.18 15.81 -11.00
CA THR A 170 9.59 17.16 -11.10
C THR A 170 8.98 17.60 -9.77
N TYR A 171 8.38 16.69 -9.01
CA TYR A 171 7.89 16.97 -7.66
C TYR A 171 9.03 17.39 -6.73
N ASN A 172 10.12 16.63 -6.69
CA ASN A 172 11.27 16.92 -5.83
C ASN A 172 11.97 18.25 -6.17
N GLN A 173 11.89 18.71 -7.41
CA GLN A 173 12.43 20.01 -7.82
C GLN A 173 11.60 21.21 -7.38
N LYS A 174 10.33 21.00 -7.00
CA LYS A 174 9.40 22.06 -6.57
C LYS A 174 9.29 22.18 -5.04
N LYS A 175 9.93 21.27 -4.32
CA LYS A 175 10.04 21.27 -2.87
C LYS A 175 11.16 22.20 -2.43
#